data_AF-A0A2S8EWK2-F1
#
_entry.id   AF-A0A2S8EWK2-F1
#
_cell.length_a   1.000
_cell.length_b   1.000
_cell.length_c   1.000
_cell.angle_alpha   90.00
_cell.angle_beta   90.00
_cell.angle_gamma   90.00
#
_symmetry.space_group_name_H-M   'P 1'
#
loop_
_entity.id
_entity.type
_entity.pdbx_description
1 polymer ?
#
loop_
_entity_poly.entity_id
_entity_poly.type
_entity_poly.pdbx_seq_one_letter_code
_entity_poly.pdbx_strand_id
1 'polypeptide(L)' 'MAIARDHELHKRRLGRNVGLGLVLAGFVALIFGLTVAKIDRGGEIEGYDHTFRSGLTEPAQ' A
#
# COMPACT_ATOMS: atom_id res chain seq x y z
N MET A 1 -7.55 33.49 -22.27
CA MET A 1 -7.75 32.12 -22.80
C MET A 1 -9.19 31.74 -22.49
N ALA A 2 -10.07 31.64 -23.49
CA ALA A 2 -11.47 31.31 -23.27
C ALA A 2 -11.60 29.79 -23.07
N ILE A 3 -12.27 29.33 -22.00
CA ILE A 3 -12.63 27.92 -21.84
C ILE A 3 -13.73 27.62 -22.86
N ALA A 4 -13.29 27.26 -24.07
CA ALA A 4 -14.18 26.88 -25.15
C ALA A 4 -14.68 25.46 -24.88
N ARG A 5 -16.03 25.30 -24.96
CA ARG A 5 -16.81 24.07 -25.19
C ARG A 5 -16.03 22.76 -25.08
N ASP A 6 -16.45 21.88 -24.15
CA ASP A 6 -15.91 20.52 -23.96
C ASP A 6 -15.64 19.83 -25.30
N HIS A 7 -14.34 19.72 -25.62
CA HIS A 7 -13.88 19.08 -26.85
C HIS A 7 -13.93 17.56 -26.68
N GLU A 8 -14.16 16.82 -27.77
CA GLU A 8 -14.22 15.34 -27.76
C GLU A 8 -13.00 14.71 -27.07
N LEU A 9 -11.85 15.35 -27.18
CA LEU A 9 -10.60 14.95 -26.54
C LEU A 9 -10.69 14.88 -25.00
N HIS A 10 -11.40 15.80 -24.34
CA HIS A 10 -11.57 15.79 -22.89
C HIS A 10 -12.42 14.59 -22.45
N LYS A 11 -13.45 14.25 -23.22
CA LYS A 11 -14.30 13.08 -22.97
C LYS A 11 -13.53 11.76 -23.12
N ARG A 12 -12.67 11.66 -24.14
CA ARG A 12 -11.77 10.51 -24.36
C ARG A 12 -10.71 10.36 -23.25
N ARG A 13 -10.13 11.47 -22.78
CA ARG A 13 -9.15 11.48 -21.67
C ARG A 13 -9.82 11.11 -20.34
N LEU A 14 -11.03 11.57 -20.11
CA LEU A 14 -11.78 11.27 -18.88
C LEU A 14 -11.94 9.76 -18.68
N GLY A 15 -12.41 9.02 -19.70
CA GLY A 15 -12.56 7.57 -19.59
C GLY A 15 -11.25 6.82 -19.30
N ARG A 16 -10.15 7.21 -19.96
CA ARG A 16 -8.82 6.63 -19.71
C ARG A 16 -8.29 6.95 -18.31
N ASN A 17 -8.49 8.19 -17.85
CA ASN A 17 -8.05 8.61 -16.52
C ASN A 17 -8.86 7.95 -15.42
N VAL A 18 -10.16 7.70 -15.64
CA VAL A 18 -10.99 6.93 -14.70
C VAL A 18 -10.47 5.50 -14.58
N GLY A 19 -10.22 4.81 -15.70
CA GLY A 19 -9.66 3.46 -15.68
C GLY A 19 -8.30 3.39 -14.98
N LEU A 20 -7.40 4.34 -15.28
CA LEU A 20 -6.12 4.46 -14.60
C LEU A 20 -6.30 4.72 -13.09
N GLY A 21 -7.22 5.61 -12.70
CA GLY A 21 -7.52 5.92 -11.31
C GLY A 21 -7.99 4.69 -10.53
N LEU A 22 -8.85 3.86 -11.12
CA LEU A 22 -9.30 2.60 -10.52
C LEU A 22 -8.15 1.61 -10.32
N VAL A 23 -7.26 1.47 -11.31
CA VAL A 23 -6.07 0.60 -11.20
C VAL A 23 -5.13 1.08 -10.10
N LEU A 24 -4.85 2.38 -10.04
CA LEU A 24 -3.99 2.96 -9.01
C LEU A 24 -4.59 2.79 -7.61
N ALA A 25 -5.89 3.05 -7.44
CA ALA A 25 -6.59 2.85 -6.16
C ALA A 25 -6.54 1.37 -5.73
N GLY A 26 -6.76 0.44 -6.66
CA GLY A 26 -6.63 -1.00 -6.39
C GLY A 26 -5.22 -1.40 -5.97
N PHE A 27 -4.20 -0.87 -6.64
CA PHE A 27 -2.80 -1.12 -6.28
C PHE A 27 -2.46 -0.61 -4.87
N VAL A 28 -2.90 0.61 -4.53
CA VAL A 28 -2.74 1.17 -3.18
C VAL A 28 -3.45 0.29 -2.15
N ALA A 29 -4.68 -0.13 -2.42
CA ALA A 29 -5.44 -0.99 -1.52
C ALA A 29 -4.76 -2.35 -1.29
N LEU A 30 -4.15 -2.94 -2.32
CA LEU A 30 -3.39 -4.19 -2.21
C LEU A 30 -2.16 -4.04 -1.31
N ILE A 31 -1.35 -3.01 -1.54
CA ILE A 31 -0.17 -2.75 -0.71
C ILE A 31 -0.60 -2.47 0.73
N PHE A 32 -1.58 -1.60 0.93
CA PHE A 32 -2.06 -1.25 2.26
C PHE A 32 -2.64 -2.45 3.00
N GLY A 33 -3.47 -3.25 2.33
CA GLY A 33 -4.01 -4.49 2.89
C GLY A 33 -2.92 -5.49 3.27
N LEU A 34 -1.89 -5.64 2.43
CA LEU A 34 -0.71 -6.46 2.76
C LEU A 34 0.05 -5.88 3.97
N THR A 35 0.20 -4.57 4.08
CA THR A 35 0.85 -3.91 5.22
C THR A 35 0.09 -4.16 6.52
N VAL A 36 -1.24 -3.98 6.52
CA VAL A 36 -2.08 -4.27 7.70
C VAL A 36 -1.92 -5.74 8.10
N ALA A 37 -2.04 -6.64 7.13
CA ALA A 37 -1.92 -8.07 7.35
C ALA A 37 -0.52 -8.48 7.83
N LYS A 38 0.53 -7.77 7.40
CA LYS A 38 1.91 -7.95 7.86
C LYS A 38 2.13 -7.42 9.26
N ILE A 39 1.54 -6.29 9.63
CA ILE A 39 1.68 -5.73 10.98
C ILE A 39 0.93 -6.60 11.99
N ASP A 40 -0.26 -7.06 11.62
CA ASP A 40 -1.09 -7.93 12.48
C ASP A 40 -0.45 -9.30 12.73
N ARG A 41 0.29 -9.85 11.75
CA ARG A 41 0.94 -11.17 11.86
C ARG A 41 2.45 -11.13 12.07
N GLY A 42 3.08 -9.96 11.95
CA GLY A 42 4.52 -9.79 12.04
C GLY A 42 4.94 -9.74 13.49
N GLY A 43 5.47 -10.86 13.99
CA GLY A 43 6.03 -10.96 15.34
C GLY A 43 7.24 -10.04 15.57
N GLU A 44 7.66 -9.93 16.83
CA GLU A 44 8.79 -9.09 17.26
C GLU A 44 10.01 -9.31 16.36
N ILE A 45 10.46 -8.23 15.72
CA ILE A 45 11.71 -8.22 14.97
C ILE A 45 12.81 -7.98 16.02
N GLU A 46 13.49 -9.05 16.43
CA GLU A 46 14.66 -8.91 17.30
C GLU A 46 15.76 -8.14 16.56
N GLY A 47 16.12 -6.96 17.08
CA GLY A 47 17.31 -6.23 16.65
C GLY A 47 18.55 -6.94 17.16
N TYR A 48 19.40 -7.45 16.27
CA TYR A 48 20.67 -8.12 16.60
C TYR A 48 21.76 -7.12 17.01
N ASP A 49 21.39 -6.13 17.80
CA ASP A 49 22.27 -5.06 18.25
C ASP A 49 22.71 -5.33 19.69
N HIS A 50 23.62 -6.28 19.89
CA HIS A 50 24.38 -6.57 21.12
C HIS A 50 23.66 -6.64 22.49
N THR A 51 22.33 -6.55 22.53
CA THR A 51 21.51 -6.65 23.74
C THR A 51 20.94 -8.05 23.94
N PHE A 52 20.38 -8.26 25.12
CA PHE A 52 19.75 -9.51 25.53
C PHE A 52 18.63 -9.95 24.57
N ARG A 53 18.63 -11.24 24.23
CA ARG A 53 17.68 -11.88 23.32
C ARG A 53 16.61 -12.62 24.13
N SER A 54 15.38 -12.11 24.13
CA SER A 54 14.26 -12.72 24.87
C SER A 54 13.96 -14.14 24.40
N GLY A 55 14.12 -14.44 23.11
CA GLY A 55 13.83 -15.76 22.53
C GLY A 55 14.79 -16.92 22.91
N LEU A 56 15.92 -16.65 23.59
CA LEU A 56 16.83 -17.71 24.08
C LEU A 56 16.65 -18.02 25.57
N THR A 57 15.83 -17.23 26.27
CA THR A 57 15.67 -17.33 27.72
C THR A 57 14.32 -17.86 28.17
N GLU A 58 13.39 -18.11 27.25
CA GLU A 58 12.23 -18.94 27.56
C GLU A 58 12.66 -20.41 27.62
N PRO A 59 12.58 -21.08 28.78
CA PRO A 59 12.75 -22.52 28.83
C PRO A 59 11.59 -23.17 28.07
N ALA A 60 11.92 -24.08 27.14
CA ALA A 60 10.92 -24.87 26.43
C ALA A 60 9.96 -25.53 27.43
N GLN A 61 8.66 -25.19 27.32
CA GLN A 61 7.59 -25.96 27.95
C GLN A 61 7.28 -27.20 27.11
#